data_AF-A0AAW5LPB6-F1
#
_entry.id   AF-A0AAW5LPB6-F1
#
_cell.length_a   1.000
_cell.length_b   1.000
_cell.length_c   1.000
_cell.angle_alpha   90.00
_cell.angle_beta   90.00
_cell.angle_gamma   90.00
#
_symmetry.space_group_name_H-M   'P 1'
#
loop_
_entity.id
_entity.type
_entity.pdbx_description
1 polymer ?
#
loop_
_entity_poly.entity_id
_entity_poly.type
_entity_poly.pdbx_seq_one_letter_code
_entity_poly.pdbx_strand_id
1 'polypeptide(L)'
;MSDSPHPSLIYQLSDLLFDKEKHRLKVINEFVHNYNLSKSAVVNLTGRYRKKERQSFTVYDLYNLYIKHKDILLSNDHKFVFGDQYKHGIINKGDYTLIYTSDSSDK
;
A
#
# COMPACT_ATOMS: atom_id res chain seq x y z
N MET A 1 14.84 -0.16 15.64
CA MET A 1 15.07 0.01 14.19
C MET A 1 13.71 -0.15 13.54
N SER A 2 13.28 0.74 12.63
CA SER A 2 11.96 0.58 12.02
C SER A 2 12.00 -0.59 11.04
N ASP A 3 10.98 -1.45 11.06
CA ASP A 3 10.80 -2.52 10.07
C ASP A 3 10.43 -1.97 8.66
N SER A 4 10.42 -0.65 8.50
CA SER A 4 10.17 0.01 7.23
C SER A 4 11.44 0.05 6.38
N PRO A 5 11.37 -0.32 5.09
CA PRO A 5 12.54 -0.28 4.21
C PRO A 5 13.11 1.13 4.16
N HIS A 6 14.44 1.23 4.19
CA HIS A 6 15.12 2.50 4.08
C HIS A 6 14.65 3.23 2.82
N PRO A 7 14.39 4.56 2.85
CA PRO A 7 13.84 5.29 1.71
C PRO A 7 14.60 5.07 0.40
N SER A 8 15.93 4.88 0.44
CA SER A 8 16.75 4.55 -0.74
C SER A 8 16.34 3.26 -1.45
N LEU A 9 15.87 2.24 -0.72
CA LEU A 9 15.40 0.98 -1.30
C LEU A 9 14.08 1.18 -2.06
N ILE A 10 13.21 2.07 -1.56
CA ILE A 10 11.98 2.46 -2.26
C ILE A 10 12.32 3.21 -3.56
N TYR A 11 13.33 4.09 -3.53
CA TYR A 11 13.81 4.77 -4.74
C TYR A 11 14.36 3.77 -5.76
N GLN A 12 15.23 2.86 -5.32
CA GLN A 12 15.83 1.86 -6.19
C GLN A 12 14.76 0.96 -6.83
N LEU A 13 13.78 0.50 -6.05
CA LEU A 13 12.66 -0.29 -6.60
C LEU A 13 11.84 0.52 -7.61
N SER A 14 11.56 1.80 -7.34
CA SER A 14 10.85 2.65 -8.29
C SER A 14 11.62 2.81 -9.61
N ASP A 15 12.94 2.96 -9.55
CA ASP A 15 13.76 3.13 -10.75
C ASP A 15 13.88 1.81 -11.55
N LEU A 16 13.86 0.66 -10.86
CA LEU A 16 13.80 -0.66 -11.49
C LEU A 16 12.45 -0.95 -12.16
N LEU A 17 11.34 -0.49 -11.56
CA LEU A 17 10.00 -0.73 -12.08
C LEU A 17 9.59 0.26 -13.17
N PHE A 18 10.16 1.46 -13.18
CA PHE A 18 9.75 2.53 -14.08
C PHE A 18 10.92 3.25 -14.73
N ASP A 19 10.98 3.13 -16.05
CA ASP A 19 12.02 3.72 -16.90
C ASP A 19 12.08 5.27 -16.84
N LYS A 20 10.92 5.93 -16.63
CA LYS A 20 10.80 7.41 -16.55
C LYS A 20 9.70 7.82 -15.57
N GLU A 21 9.86 8.99 -14.92
CA GLU A 21 8.85 9.55 -14.01
C GLU A 21 7.46 9.71 -14.67
N LYS A 22 7.42 10.08 -15.96
CA LYS A 22 6.17 10.17 -16.73
C LYS A 22 5.48 8.81 -16.89
N HIS A 23 6.25 7.74 -17.09
CA HIS A 23 5.72 6.38 -17.19
C HIS A 23 5.18 5.91 -15.85
N ARG A 24 5.93 6.15 -14.76
CA ARG A 24 5.49 5.92 -13.38
C ARG A 24 4.14 6.57 -13.12
N LEU A 25 4.05 7.89 -13.30
CA LEU A 25 2.81 8.66 -13.06
C LEU A 25 1.62 8.11 -13.87
N LYS A 26 1.85 7.72 -15.12
CA LYS A 26 0.81 7.12 -15.97
C LYS A 26 0.30 5.80 -15.38
N VAL A 27 1.20 4.84 -15.11
CA VAL A 27 0.83 3.51 -14.60
C VAL A 27 0.09 3.62 -13.27
N ILE A 28 0.48 4.55 -12.40
CA ILE A 28 -0.17 4.71 -11.10
C ILE A 28 -1.52 5.39 -11.23
N ASN A 29 -1.65 6.40 -12.08
CA ASN A 29 -2.96 7.02 -12.31
C ASN A 29 -3.94 6.02 -12.92
N GLU A 30 -3.47 5.18 -13.84
CA GLU A 30 -4.26 4.07 -14.40
C GLU A 30 -4.64 3.06 -13.32
N PHE A 31 -3.71 2.65 -12.45
CA PHE A 31 -4.01 1.79 -11.31
C PHE A 31 -5.09 2.42 -10.43
N VAL A 32 -4.90 3.66 -9.97
CA VAL A 32 -5.86 4.34 -9.10
C VAL A 32 -7.23 4.47 -9.74
N HIS A 33 -7.30 4.77 -11.03
CA HIS A 33 -8.55 4.79 -11.78
C HIS A 33 -9.22 3.40 -11.82
N ASN A 34 -8.47 2.36 -12.20
CA ASN A 34 -8.96 0.99 -12.37
C ASN A 34 -9.43 0.35 -11.06
N TYR A 35 -8.94 0.84 -9.92
CA TYR A 35 -9.26 0.33 -8.59
C TYR A 35 -10.11 1.29 -7.76
N ASN A 36 -10.54 2.42 -8.34
CA ASN A 36 -11.29 3.49 -7.68
C ASN A 36 -10.68 3.88 -6.31
N LEU A 37 -9.36 4.01 -6.30
CA LEU A 37 -8.62 4.32 -5.08
C LEU A 37 -8.63 5.83 -4.82
N SER A 38 -8.56 6.19 -3.55
CA SER A 38 -8.36 7.59 -3.15
C SER A 38 -7.03 8.14 -3.70
N LYS A 39 -6.97 9.45 -3.98
CA LYS A 39 -5.73 10.13 -4.42
C LYS A 39 -4.58 9.97 -3.41
N SER A 40 -4.87 9.74 -2.14
CA SER A 40 -3.89 9.41 -1.09
C SER A 40 -3.21 8.04 -1.29
N ALA A 41 -3.86 7.08 -1.96
CA ALA A 41 -3.23 5.80 -2.31
C ALA A 41 -2.10 5.95 -3.33
N VAL A 42 -2.22 6.90 -4.28
CA VAL A 42 -1.18 7.29 -5.27
C VAL A 42 0.12 7.68 -4.56
N VAL A 43 -0.01 8.41 -3.45
CA VAL A 43 1.09 9.04 -2.71
C VAL A 43 1.95 8.01 -1.98
N ASN A 44 1.39 6.85 -1.62
CA ASN A 44 2.10 5.80 -0.90
C ASN A 44 2.86 4.83 -1.81
N LEU A 45 2.37 4.59 -3.01
CA LEU A 45 3.02 3.69 -3.98
C LEU A 45 4.26 4.30 -4.64
N THR A 46 4.52 5.61 -4.48
CA THR A 46 5.56 6.36 -5.23
C THR A 46 6.70 6.93 -4.40
N GLY A 47 6.67 6.81 -3.07
CA GLY A 47 7.77 7.19 -2.19
C GLY A 47 8.04 8.70 -2.02
N ARG A 48 7.57 9.55 -2.93
CA ARG A 48 7.65 11.02 -2.81
C ARG A 48 6.34 11.53 -2.21
N TYR A 49 6.41 12.19 -1.06
CA TYR A 49 5.52 13.23 -0.49
C TYR A 49 5.40 13.08 1.03
N ARG A 50 5.15 14.20 1.70
CA ARG A 50 5.50 14.45 3.11
C ARG A 50 4.61 13.65 4.06
N LYS A 51 5.08 13.46 5.30
CA LYS A 51 4.46 12.67 6.39
C LYS A 51 2.94 12.87 6.57
N LYS A 52 2.40 14.07 6.27
CA LYS A 52 0.96 14.40 6.36
C LYS A 52 0.08 13.82 5.24
N GLU A 53 0.65 13.50 4.08
CA GLU A 53 -0.11 13.01 2.90
C GLU A 53 -0.02 11.48 2.75
N ARG A 54 0.88 10.84 3.53
CA ARG A 54 1.29 9.42 3.42
C ARG A 54 0.33 8.39 4.03
N GLN A 55 -0.82 8.71 4.62
CA GLN A 55 -1.46 7.74 5.55
C GLN A 55 -2.99 7.76 5.55
N SER A 56 -3.60 7.74 4.37
CA SER A 56 -5.07 7.67 4.29
C SER A 56 -5.50 6.63 3.28
N PHE A 57 -5.42 5.36 3.68
CA PHE A 57 -6.22 4.30 3.08
C PHE A 57 -7.53 4.22 3.84
N THR A 58 -8.62 4.04 3.10
CA THR A 58 -9.90 3.64 3.69
C THR A 58 -9.99 2.11 3.72
N VAL A 59 -10.84 1.57 4.59
CA VAL A 59 -11.16 0.14 4.59
C VAL A 59 -11.67 -0.31 3.21
N TYR A 60 -12.40 0.57 2.50
CA TYR A 60 -12.90 0.29 1.16
C TYR A 60 -11.79 0.17 0.11
N ASP A 61 -10.75 1.02 0.18
CA ASP A 61 -9.58 0.91 -0.69
C ASP A 61 -8.92 -0.48 -0.54
N LEU A 62 -8.73 -0.92 0.70
CA LEU A 62 -8.14 -2.24 1.00
C LEU A 62 -9.05 -3.40 0.60
N TYR A 63 -10.35 -3.24 0.78
CA TYR A 63 -11.34 -4.24 0.36
C TYR A 63 -11.30 -4.45 -1.16
N ASN A 64 -11.22 -3.38 -1.95
CA ASN A 64 -11.12 -3.46 -3.41
C ASN A 64 -9.84 -4.15 -3.88
N LEU A 65 -8.72 -3.93 -3.17
CA LEU A 65 -7.47 -4.65 -3.42
C LEU A 65 -7.61 -6.13 -3.07
N TYR A 66 -8.22 -6.45 -1.92
CA TYR A 66 -8.44 -7.82 -1.48
C TYR A 66 -9.25 -8.63 -2.50
N ILE A 67 -10.43 -8.14 -2.92
CA ILE A 67 -11.32 -8.91 -3.81
C ILE A 67 -10.67 -9.24 -5.16
N LYS A 68 -9.76 -8.39 -5.65
CA LYS A 68 -9.10 -8.56 -6.95
C LYS A 68 -7.78 -9.31 -6.87
N HIS A 69 -7.05 -9.23 -5.76
CA HIS A 69 -5.65 -9.67 -5.66
C HIS A 69 -5.35 -10.51 -4.42
N LYS A 70 -6.35 -11.06 -3.73
CA LYS A 70 -6.16 -11.85 -2.50
C LYS A 70 -5.09 -12.93 -2.63
N ASP A 71 -4.97 -13.59 -3.78
CA ASP A 71 -4.03 -14.70 -3.97
C ASP A 71 -2.58 -14.20 -3.93
N ILE A 72 -2.33 -13.01 -4.47
CA ILE A 72 -1.01 -12.36 -4.43
C ILE A 72 -0.78 -11.73 -3.06
N LEU A 73 -1.76 -10.98 -2.55
CA LEU A 73 -1.64 -10.23 -1.29
C LEU A 73 -1.44 -11.15 -0.08
N LEU A 74 -2.04 -12.34 -0.10
CA LEU A 74 -1.98 -13.31 0.99
C LEU A 74 -1.01 -14.47 0.70
N SER A 75 -0.21 -14.37 -0.37
CA SER A 75 0.76 -15.40 -0.76
C SER A 75 1.85 -15.64 0.29
N ASN A 76 2.19 -14.60 1.06
CA ASN A 76 3.17 -14.67 2.14
C ASN A 76 2.46 -14.52 3.49
N ASP A 77 2.54 -15.57 4.32
CA ASP A 77 2.01 -15.61 5.70
C ASP A 77 0.51 -15.28 5.84
N HIS A 78 -0.27 -15.40 4.77
CA HIS A 78 -1.70 -15.06 4.77
C HIS A 78 -2.00 -13.63 5.27
N LYS A 79 -1.05 -12.70 5.09
CA LYS A 79 -1.17 -11.32 5.55
C LYS A 79 -0.49 -10.35 4.58
N PHE A 80 -1.09 -9.17 4.45
CA PHE A 80 -0.52 -8.01 3.78
C PHE A 80 -0.62 -6.82 4.72
N VAL A 81 0.50 -6.32 5.24
CA VAL A 81 0.54 -5.20 6.18
C VAL A 81 1.56 -4.18 5.72
N PHE A 82 1.18 -2.91 5.73
CA PHE A 82 2.04 -1.81 5.31
C PHE A 82 1.71 -0.53 6.10
N GLY A 83 2.59 0.46 6.02
CA GLY A 83 2.49 1.71 6.76
C GLY A 83 3.56 1.83 7.86
N ASP A 84 3.85 3.08 8.23
CA ASP A 84 4.94 3.43 9.15
C ASP A 84 4.39 3.87 10.50
N GLN A 85 3.83 5.09 10.59
CA GLN A 85 3.21 5.62 11.82
C GLN A 85 1.86 4.97 12.15
N TYR A 86 1.07 4.62 11.13
CA TYR A 86 -0.12 3.82 11.29
C TYR A 86 -0.05 2.59 10.38
N LYS A 87 -0.50 1.45 10.90
CA LYS A 87 -0.54 0.20 10.13
C LYS A 87 -1.88 0.05 9.44
N HIS A 88 -1.81 -0.42 8.21
CA HIS A 88 -2.95 -0.80 7.38
C HIS A 88 -2.71 -2.21 6.90
N GLY A 89 -3.77 -3.02 6.78
CA GLY A 89 -3.56 -4.37 6.32
C GLY A 89 -4.79 -5.22 6.11
N ILE A 90 -4.51 -6.39 5.55
CA ILE A 90 -5.42 -7.48 5.28
C ILE A 90 -4.80 -8.73 5.91
N ILE A 91 -5.51 -9.39 6.82
CA ILE A 91 -5.03 -10.61 7.48
C ILE A 91 -6.12 -11.67 7.39
N ASN A 92 -5.80 -12.82 6.82
CA ASN A 92 -6.69 -13.97 6.84
C ASN A 92 -6.42 -14.79 8.12
N LYS A 93 -7.47 -14.97 8.92
CA LYS A 93 -7.44 -15.70 10.21
C LYS A 93 -8.00 -17.12 10.11
N GLY A 94 -8.22 -17.63 8.89
CA GLY A 94 -8.89 -18.90 8.62
C GLY A 94 -10.39 -18.71 8.52
N ASP A 95 -11.04 -18.36 9.63
CA ASP A 95 -12.51 -18.26 9.71
C ASP A 95 -13.05 -16.93 9.16
N TYR A 96 -12.21 -15.89 9.16
CA TYR A 96 -12.56 -14.57 8.67
C TYR A 96 -11.33 -13.82 8.15
N THR A 97 -11.58 -12.78 7.35
CA THR A 97 -10.54 -11.85 6.90
C THR A 97 -10.71 -10.51 7.61
N LEU A 98 -9.67 -10.06 8.31
CA LEU A 98 -9.60 -8.75 8.92
C LEU A 98 -9.03 -7.75 7.91
N ILE A 99 -9.77 -6.68 7.65
CA ILE A 99 -9.30 -5.54 6.85
C ILE A 99 -9.35 -4.30 7.74
N TYR A 100 -8.22 -3.63 7.90
CA TYR A 100 -8.09 -2.55 8.86
C TYR A 100 -7.21 -1.42 8.34
N THR A 101 -7.50 -0.21 8.83
CA THR A 101 -6.75 0.99 8.54
C THR A 101 -6.51 1.76 9.83
N SER A 102 -5.37 2.43 9.90
CA SER A 102 -5.06 3.32 11.02
C SER A 102 -4.93 2.60 12.36
N ASP A 103 -4.47 1.34 12.35
CA ASP A 103 -4.18 0.64 13.60
C ASP A 103 -2.92 1.25 14.23
N SER A 104 -3.04 1.54 15.53
CA SER A 104 -2.05 2.23 16.35
C SER A 104 -1.41 1.31 17.38
N SER A 105 -1.58 -0.01 17.21
CA SER A 105 -1.19 -1.07 18.14
C SER A 105 0.31 -1.21 18.45
N ASP A 106 1.14 -0.23 18.07
CA ASP A 106 2.46 0.01 18.65
C ASP A 106 2.37 1.05 19.80
N LYS A 107 1.67 0.67 20.88
CA LYS A 107 1.85 1.24 22.23
C LYS A 107 1.99 0.13 23.25
#